data_AF-A0A1M4M4H3-F1
#
_entry.id   AF-A0A1M4M4H3-F1
#
_cell.length_a   1.000
_cell.length_b   1.000
_cell.length_c   1.000
_cell.angle_alpha   90.00
_cell.angle_beta   90.00
_cell.angle_gamma   90.00
#
_symmetry.space_group_name_H-M   'P 1'
#
loop_
_entity.id
_entity.type
_entity.pdbx_description
1 polymer ?
#
loop_
_entity_poly.entity_id
_entity_poly.type
_entity_poly.pdbx_seq_one_letter_code
_entity_poly.pdbx_strand_id
1 'polypeptide(L)'
;MEKIRDKVIRIWKEEGILKEINLLTDMLLLDKHDNCQAGVNTFVLSPAGKIYTCCAEYSSNEDGFIGDIKEGIIKEYGARLHKIENSNLCRNCDAYQCKNCVYINRKNTKEYNVSPSFQCRKSHIERAVALDLKDKLKDCEVISSKNGLDIKEKYFLDPIVEFLKSNNEFKGYYKYKR
;
A
#
# COMPACT_ATOMS: atom_id res chain seq x y z
N MET A 1 -4.62 -2.14 -15.94
CA MET A 1 -3.93 -0.87 -15.62
C MET A 1 -3.60 -0.07 -16.87
N GLU A 2 -3.00 -0.65 -17.90
CA GLU A 2 -2.63 0.07 -19.15
C GLU A 2 -3.79 0.84 -19.80
N LYS A 3 -4.97 0.23 -19.93
CA LYS A 3 -6.17 0.93 -20.46
C LYS A 3 -6.54 2.18 -19.65
N ILE A 4 -6.30 2.17 -18.34
CA ILE A 4 -6.56 3.31 -17.45
C ILE A 4 -5.53 4.40 -17.73
N ARG A 5 -4.25 4.04 -17.80
CA ARG A 5 -3.16 4.94 -18.20
C ARG A 5 -3.47 5.61 -19.54
N ASP A 6 -3.84 4.83 -20.56
CA ASP A 6 -4.11 5.36 -21.90
C ASP A 6 -5.28 6.34 -21.88
N LYS A 7 -6.30 6.07 -21.07
CA LYS A 7 -7.43 6.98 -20.86
C LYS A 7 -7.01 8.28 -20.16
N VAL A 8 -6.15 8.23 -19.15
CA VAL A 8 -5.62 9.42 -18.47
C VAL A 8 -4.83 10.28 -19.45
N ILE A 9 -3.94 9.67 -20.24
CA ILE A 9 -3.14 10.37 -21.25
C ILE A 9 -4.04 11.04 -22.28
N ARG A 10 -5.05 10.31 -22.77
CA ARG A 10 -5.98 10.84 -23.76
C ARG A 10 -6.73 12.06 -23.23
N ILE A 11 -7.30 11.96 -22.03
CA ILE A 11 -8.03 13.08 -21.41
C ILE A 11 -7.11 14.29 -21.21
N TRP A 12 -5.88 14.07 -20.74
CA TRP A 12 -4.93 15.18 -20.59
C TRP A 12 -4.59 15.84 -21.94
N LYS A 13 -4.41 15.07 -23.02
CA LYS A 13 -4.14 15.61 -24.35
C LYS A 13 -5.33 16.37 -24.95
N GLU A 14 -6.55 15.95 -24.66
CA GLU A 14 -7.78 16.54 -25.21
C GLU A 14 -8.23 17.78 -24.41
N GLU A 15 -8.16 17.72 -23.08
CA GLU A 15 -8.70 18.76 -22.19
C GLU A 15 -7.62 19.67 -21.60
N GLY A 16 -6.34 19.28 -21.64
CA GLY A 16 -5.26 19.93 -20.88
C GLY A 16 -5.33 19.68 -19.37
N ILE A 17 -6.31 18.91 -18.89
CA ILE A 17 -6.56 18.66 -17.47
C ILE A 17 -6.06 17.27 -17.11
N LEU A 18 -5.12 17.19 -16.16
CA LEU A 18 -4.70 15.92 -15.58
C LEU A 18 -5.80 15.36 -14.68
N LYS A 19 -6.31 14.17 -15.01
CA LYS A 19 -7.20 13.44 -14.10
C LYS A 19 -6.37 12.56 -13.17
N GLU A 20 -6.57 12.73 -11.88
CA GLU A 20 -5.92 11.93 -10.85
C GLU A 20 -6.63 10.59 -10.65
N ILE A 21 -5.83 9.53 -10.57
CA ILE A 21 -6.28 8.18 -10.25
C ILE A 21 -5.27 7.61 -9.27
N ASN A 22 -5.70 7.42 -8.03
CA ASN A 22 -4.84 7.02 -6.92
C ASN A 22 -3.89 5.86 -7.24
N LEU A 23 -4.33 4.84 -7.97
CA LEU A 23 -3.51 3.68 -8.34
C LEU A 23 -2.33 4.01 -9.27
N LEU A 24 -2.32 5.15 -9.95
CA LEU A 24 -1.27 5.54 -10.90
C LEU A 24 -0.64 6.89 -10.57
N THR A 25 -1.45 7.91 -10.27
CA THR A 25 -0.95 9.28 -10.08
C THR A 25 -0.39 9.52 -8.69
N ASP A 26 -0.89 8.86 -7.64
CA ASP A 26 -0.34 9.03 -6.27
C ASP A 26 1.15 8.66 -6.22
N MET A 27 1.55 7.65 -6.98
CA MET A 27 2.95 7.24 -7.12
C MET A 27 3.85 8.36 -7.67
N LEU A 28 3.28 9.29 -8.44
CA LEU A 28 3.98 10.43 -9.05
C LEU A 28 3.87 11.72 -8.22
N LEU A 29 2.90 11.80 -7.31
CA LEU A 29 2.53 13.02 -6.59
C LEU A 29 2.86 12.97 -5.09
N LEU A 30 2.88 11.77 -4.50
CA LEU A 30 3.20 11.54 -3.09
C LEU A 30 4.71 11.32 -2.88
N ASP A 31 5.19 11.77 -1.73
CA ASP A 31 6.58 11.58 -1.24
C ASP A 31 6.69 10.50 -0.15
N LYS A 32 5.55 9.98 0.30
CA LYS A 32 5.43 8.94 1.32
C LYS A 32 4.18 8.11 1.13
N HIS A 33 4.15 6.95 1.79
CA HIS A 33 3.00 6.06 1.83
C HIS A 33 1.77 6.71 2.47
N ASP A 34 0.63 6.63 1.76
CA ASP A 34 -0.71 6.87 2.31
C ASP A 34 -1.44 5.53 2.56
N ASN A 35 -0.80 4.70 3.40
CA ASN A 35 -1.26 3.34 3.72
C ASN A 35 -2.50 3.33 4.61
N CYS A 36 -3.10 2.15 4.74
CA CYS A 36 -4.15 1.86 5.70
C CYS A 36 -3.78 2.35 7.11
N GLN A 37 -4.63 3.20 7.69
CA GLN A 37 -4.45 3.77 9.04
C GLN A 37 -5.20 2.98 10.13
N ALA A 38 -5.68 1.78 9.80
CA ALA A 38 -6.38 0.87 10.71
C ALA A 38 -5.55 0.57 11.96
N GLY A 39 -6.11 0.81 13.14
CA GLY A 39 -5.43 0.58 14.42
C GLY A 39 -4.28 1.56 14.70
N VAL A 40 -4.16 2.65 13.92
CA VAL A 40 -3.21 3.74 14.16
C VAL A 40 -3.96 5.04 14.38
N ASN A 41 -4.53 5.60 13.31
CA ASN A 41 -5.32 6.84 13.34
C ASN A 41 -6.79 6.61 12.96
N THR A 42 -7.15 5.37 12.63
CA THR A 42 -8.52 4.98 12.28
C THR A 42 -8.93 3.77 13.10
N PHE A 43 -10.10 3.89 13.72
CA PHE A 43 -10.75 2.86 14.51
C PHE A 43 -12.22 2.79 14.11
N VAL A 44 -12.87 1.67 14.42
CA VAL A 44 -14.29 1.46 14.17
C VAL A 44 -15.01 1.30 15.50
N LEU A 45 -16.11 2.03 15.66
CA LEU A 45 -17.03 1.88 16.78
C LEU A 45 -18.29 1.16 16.28
N SER A 46 -18.63 0.03 16.88
CA SER A 46 -19.86 -0.70 16.56
C SER A 46 -21.07 -0.11 17.29
N PRO A 47 -22.31 -0.42 16.86
CA PRO A 47 -23.52 0.00 17.57
C PRO A 47 -23.61 -0.47 19.02
N ALA A 48 -22.97 -1.60 19.36
CA ALA A 48 -22.88 -2.12 20.73
C ALA A 48 -21.83 -1.38 21.59
N GLY A 49 -21.22 -0.32 21.05
CA GLY A 49 -20.18 0.46 21.72
C GLY A 49 -18.81 -0.21 21.75
N LYS A 50 -18.57 -1.26 20.94
CA LYS A 50 -17.27 -1.96 20.87
C LYS A 50 -16.32 -1.30 19.87
N ILE A 51 -15.04 -1.23 20.20
CA ILE A 51 -13.99 -0.61 19.38
C ILE A 51 -13.20 -1.70 18.65
N TYR A 52 -12.98 -1.54 17.34
CA TYR A 52 -12.20 -2.43 16.48
C TYR A 52 -11.11 -1.64 15.75
N THR A 53 -10.05 -2.33 15.30
CA THR A 53 -8.96 -1.70 14.54
C THR A 53 -9.39 -1.27 13.13
N CYS A 54 -10.34 -1.97 12.50
CA CYS A 54 -10.87 -1.60 11.18
C CYS A 54 -12.23 -2.24 10.88
N CYS A 55 -12.87 -1.78 9.79
CA CYS A 55 -14.17 -2.30 9.34
C CYS A 55 -14.10 -3.78 8.97
N ALA A 56 -12.99 -4.21 8.34
CA ALA A 56 -12.84 -5.61 7.94
C ALA A 56 -12.72 -6.55 9.15
N GLU A 57 -12.06 -6.13 10.23
CA GLU A 57 -12.00 -6.90 11.47
C GLU A 57 -13.38 -6.98 12.11
N TYR A 58 -14.08 -5.84 12.24
CA TYR A 58 -15.46 -5.79 12.74
C TYR A 58 -16.40 -6.73 11.97
N SER A 59 -16.39 -6.66 10.63
CA SER A 59 -17.26 -7.50 9.81
C SER A 59 -16.91 -8.99 9.82
N SER A 60 -15.66 -9.35 10.11
CA SER A 60 -15.19 -10.73 10.00
C SER A 60 -15.14 -11.47 11.32
N ASN A 61 -15.07 -10.74 12.44
CA ASN A 61 -14.79 -11.30 13.75
C ASN A 61 -15.42 -10.40 14.82
N GLU A 62 -16.62 -10.78 15.28
CA GLU A 62 -17.36 -10.03 16.28
C GLU A 62 -16.58 -9.90 17.60
N ASP A 63 -15.80 -10.92 17.97
CA ASP A 63 -14.94 -10.94 19.16
C ASP A 63 -13.60 -10.21 18.95
N GLY A 64 -13.33 -9.71 17.75
CA GLY A 64 -12.12 -8.98 17.37
C GLY A 64 -12.02 -7.56 17.93
N PHE A 65 -12.92 -7.15 18.82
CA PHE A 65 -12.87 -5.84 19.46
C PHE A 65 -11.64 -5.73 20.36
N ILE A 66 -11.05 -4.54 20.38
CA ILE A 66 -9.89 -4.18 21.21
C ILE A 66 -10.28 -3.35 22.44
N GLY A 67 -11.54 -2.94 22.53
CA GLY A 67 -12.01 -1.98 23.53
C GLY A 67 -13.51 -1.73 23.46
N ASP A 68 -13.96 -0.78 24.24
CA ASP A 68 -15.31 -0.23 24.16
C ASP A 68 -15.37 1.25 24.58
N ILE A 69 -16.52 1.87 24.37
CA ILE A 69 -16.71 3.30 24.62
C ILE A 69 -16.62 3.70 26.09
N LYS A 70 -16.76 2.74 27.02
CA LYS A 70 -16.72 3.03 28.46
C LYS A 70 -15.29 3.03 28.99
N GLU A 71 -14.54 1.98 28.65
CA GLU A 71 -13.19 1.76 29.18
C GLU A 71 -12.08 2.17 28.19
N GLY A 72 -12.44 2.50 26.94
CA GLY A 72 -11.49 2.77 25.88
C GLY A 72 -10.87 1.49 25.32
N ILE A 73 -9.60 1.56 24.90
CA ILE A 73 -8.85 0.38 24.40
C ILE A 73 -8.34 -0.41 25.60
N ILE A 74 -8.79 -1.66 25.75
CA ILE A 74 -8.49 -2.53 26.89
C ILE A 74 -7.67 -3.77 26.53
N LYS A 75 -7.60 -4.14 25.24
CA LYS A 75 -6.82 -5.28 24.76
C LYS A 75 -5.58 -4.79 23.99
N GLU A 76 -4.43 -5.37 24.32
CA GLU A 76 -3.23 -5.23 23.49
C GLU A 76 -3.51 -5.88 22.13
N TYR A 77 -3.31 -5.12 21.06
CA TYR A 77 -3.56 -5.57 19.68
C TYR A 77 -2.31 -5.49 18.81
N GLY A 78 -1.16 -5.17 19.39
CA GLY A 78 0.09 -5.02 18.65
C GLY A 78 0.14 -3.70 17.89
N ALA A 79 -0.28 -2.58 18.51
CA ALA A 79 -0.38 -1.27 17.86
C ALA A 79 0.87 -0.86 17.06
N ARG A 80 2.07 -1.21 17.58
CA ARG A 80 3.34 -0.99 16.88
C ARG A 80 3.40 -1.67 15.51
N LEU A 81 2.86 -2.89 15.38
CA LEU A 81 2.91 -3.69 14.15
C LEU A 81 1.99 -3.14 13.05
N HIS A 82 1.09 -2.23 13.39
CA HIS A 82 0.28 -1.52 12.39
C HIS A 82 1.04 -0.35 11.74
N LYS A 83 2.14 0.12 12.35
CA LYS A 83 2.92 1.25 11.83
C LYS A 83 3.90 0.78 10.75
N ILE A 84 3.98 1.54 9.65
CA ILE A 84 4.83 1.20 8.51
C ILE A 84 6.32 1.12 8.86
N GLU A 85 6.79 1.91 9.84
CA GLU A 85 8.17 1.89 10.35
C GLU A 85 8.59 0.50 10.84
N ASN A 86 7.62 -0.30 11.31
CA ASN A 86 7.82 -1.66 11.81
C ASN A 86 7.60 -2.73 10.73
N SER A 87 7.38 -2.36 9.46
CA SER A 87 7.32 -3.29 8.34
C SER A 87 8.64 -3.31 7.57
N ASN A 88 9.33 -4.45 7.60
CA ASN A 88 10.65 -4.61 6.98
C ASN A 88 10.68 -4.30 5.48
N LEU A 89 9.61 -4.68 4.76
CA LEU A 89 9.50 -4.44 3.32
C LEU A 89 8.93 -3.06 3.02
N CYS A 90 7.81 -2.69 3.67
CA CYS A 90 7.09 -1.47 3.30
C CYS A 90 7.84 -0.19 3.66
N ARG A 91 8.63 -0.17 4.75
CA ARG A 91 9.42 1.00 5.16
C ARG A 91 10.44 1.46 4.12
N ASN A 92 10.87 0.55 3.26
CA ASN A 92 11.86 0.79 2.20
C ASN A 92 11.24 0.75 0.79
N CYS A 93 9.91 0.64 0.69
CA CYS A 93 9.20 0.54 -0.57
C CYS A 93 8.80 1.95 -1.07
N ASP A 94 8.88 2.17 -2.38
CA ASP A 94 8.53 3.42 -3.06
C ASP A 94 7.19 3.33 -3.82
N ALA A 95 6.47 2.20 -3.69
CA ALA A 95 5.13 2.05 -4.25
C ALA A 95 4.10 2.79 -3.37
N TYR A 96 4.17 4.12 -3.31
CA TYR A 96 3.39 4.96 -2.39
C TYR A 96 1.87 4.90 -2.60
N GLN A 97 1.42 4.47 -3.79
CA GLN A 97 0.02 4.20 -4.09
C GLN A 97 -0.52 2.92 -3.41
N CYS A 98 0.37 2.05 -2.93
CA CYS A 98 -0.01 0.82 -2.24
C CYS A 98 -0.78 1.16 -0.97
N LYS A 99 -1.93 0.52 -0.73
CA LYS A 99 -2.69 0.74 0.51
C LYS A 99 -2.25 -0.16 1.68
N ASN A 100 -1.45 -1.20 1.44
CA ASN A 100 -0.99 -2.17 2.45
C ASN A 100 -2.05 -2.51 3.52
N CYS A 101 -3.14 -3.16 3.11
CA CYS A 101 -4.25 -3.52 3.98
C CYS A 101 -3.78 -4.48 5.09
N VAL A 102 -3.73 -3.97 6.32
CA VAL A 102 -3.28 -4.70 7.52
C VAL A 102 -4.15 -5.92 7.83
N TYR A 103 -5.46 -5.85 7.58
CA TYR A 103 -6.36 -7.01 7.70
C TYR A 103 -5.98 -8.13 6.72
N ILE A 104 -5.70 -7.78 5.45
CA ILE A 104 -5.27 -8.76 4.45
C ILE A 104 -3.93 -9.38 4.81
N ASN A 105 -3.01 -8.59 5.39
CA ASN A 105 -1.75 -9.09 5.93
C ASN A 105 -2.02 -10.19 6.95
N ARG A 106 -2.68 -9.84 8.07
CA ARG A 106 -2.98 -10.80 9.15
C ARG A 106 -3.74 -12.03 8.64
N LYS A 107 -4.73 -11.86 7.77
CA LYS A 107 -5.52 -12.97 7.23
C LYS A 107 -4.68 -14.00 6.48
N ASN A 108 -3.69 -13.56 5.71
CA ASN A 108 -2.93 -14.43 4.80
C ASN A 108 -1.55 -14.82 5.32
N THR A 109 -0.95 -14.04 6.22
CA THR A 109 0.42 -14.27 6.74
C THR A 109 0.44 -14.50 8.25
N LYS A 110 -0.69 -14.30 8.94
CA LYS A 110 -0.80 -14.25 10.41
C LYS A 110 -0.05 -13.08 11.07
N GLU A 111 0.49 -12.17 10.27
CA GLU A 111 1.27 -11.02 10.72
C GLU A 111 0.67 -9.71 10.20
N TYR A 112 0.66 -8.65 11.03
CA TYR A 112 0.12 -7.34 10.64
C TYR A 112 1.03 -6.58 9.67
N ASN A 113 2.34 -6.67 9.89
CA ASN A 113 3.37 -5.91 9.18
C ASN A 113 4.02 -6.67 8.00
N VAL A 114 3.56 -7.89 7.70
CA VAL A 114 4.03 -8.70 6.57
C VAL A 114 2.94 -8.84 5.52
N SER A 115 3.11 -8.16 4.39
CA SER A 115 2.17 -8.24 3.27
C SER A 115 2.30 -9.57 2.52
N PRO A 116 1.18 -10.20 2.11
CA PRO A 116 1.24 -11.35 1.23
C PRO A 116 1.69 -10.93 -0.18
N SER A 117 2.38 -11.84 -0.87
CA SER A 117 2.98 -11.62 -2.21
C SER A 117 2.03 -10.94 -3.20
N PHE A 118 0.77 -11.39 -3.28
CA PHE A 118 -0.18 -10.87 -4.27
C PHE A 118 -0.45 -9.36 -4.09
N GLN A 119 -0.40 -8.86 -2.86
CA GLN A 119 -0.63 -7.44 -2.58
C GLN A 119 0.58 -6.59 -3.04
N CYS A 120 1.79 -7.08 -2.78
CA CYS A 120 3.02 -6.48 -3.28
C CYS A 120 3.05 -6.47 -4.81
N ARG A 121 2.79 -7.63 -5.44
CA ARG A 121 2.81 -7.78 -6.89
C ARG A 121 1.80 -6.88 -7.59
N LYS A 122 0.56 -6.82 -7.09
CA LYS A 122 -0.46 -5.88 -7.60
C LYS A 122 0.07 -4.46 -7.60
N SER A 123 0.62 -4.01 -6.48
CA SER A 123 1.11 -2.64 -6.31
C SER A 123 2.35 -2.36 -7.18
N HIS A 124 3.23 -3.33 -7.39
CA HIS A 124 4.37 -3.18 -8.29
C HIS A 124 3.99 -3.20 -9.78
N ILE A 125 2.93 -3.91 -10.16
CA ILE A 125 2.34 -3.81 -11.52
C ILE A 125 1.76 -2.41 -11.73
N GLU A 126 1.03 -1.88 -10.74
CA GLU A 126 0.54 -0.49 -10.74
C GLU A 126 1.70 0.50 -10.87
N ARG A 127 2.77 0.31 -10.09
CA ARG A 127 4.00 1.12 -10.13
C ARG A 127 4.67 1.12 -11.51
N ALA A 128 4.78 -0.05 -12.16
CA ALA A 128 5.39 -0.15 -13.49
C ALA A 128 4.59 0.63 -14.53
N VAL A 129 3.25 0.55 -14.48
CA VAL A 129 2.39 1.33 -15.37
C VAL A 129 2.41 2.82 -15.06
N ALA A 130 2.56 3.20 -13.78
CA ALA A 130 2.71 4.60 -13.37
C ALA A 130 4.03 5.21 -13.86
N LEU A 131 5.12 4.45 -13.93
CA LEU A 131 6.38 4.89 -14.54
C LEU A 131 6.20 5.20 -16.03
N ASP A 132 5.58 4.30 -16.79
CA ASP A 132 5.28 4.56 -18.20
C ASP A 132 4.28 5.73 -18.38
N LEU A 133 3.36 5.94 -17.42
CA LEU A 133 2.51 7.14 -17.40
C LEU A 133 3.34 8.42 -17.21
N LYS A 134 4.31 8.42 -16.28
CA LYS A 134 5.21 9.56 -16.02
C LYS A 134 5.94 9.98 -17.28
N ASP A 135 6.54 9.02 -17.99
CA ASP A 135 7.30 9.28 -19.21
C ASP A 135 6.42 9.88 -20.32
N LYS A 136 5.17 9.42 -20.42
CA LYS A 136 4.19 9.93 -21.40
C LYS A 136 3.54 11.26 -21.02
N LEU A 137 3.63 11.65 -19.75
CA LEU A 137 3.14 12.93 -19.20
C LEU A 137 4.28 13.88 -18.80
N LYS A 138 5.49 13.69 -19.35
CA LYS A 138 6.67 14.52 -19.01
C LYS A 138 6.47 16.02 -19.22
N ASP A 139 5.59 16.40 -20.14
CA ASP A 139 5.27 17.80 -20.48
C ASP A 139 4.09 18.35 -19.64
N CYS A 140 3.51 17.53 -18.75
CA CYS A 140 2.51 17.98 -17.79
C CYS A 140 3.19 18.67 -16.61
N GLU A 141 2.90 19.97 -16.40
CA GLU A 141 3.52 20.81 -15.35
C GLU A 141 3.40 20.23 -13.94
N VAL A 142 2.24 19.63 -13.62
CA VAL A 142 1.99 19.01 -12.31
C VAL A 142 2.94 17.83 -12.05
N ILE A 143 3.21 17.02 -13.08
CA ILE A 143 4.13 15.88 -13.00
C ILE A 143 5.58 16.37 -13.05
N SER A 144 5.89 17.32 -13.93
CA SER A 144 7.25 17.78 -14.14
C SER A 144 7.81 18.56 -12.95
N SER A 145 6.98 19.34 -12.26
CA SER A 145 7.34 20.03 -11.01
C SER A 145 7.64 19.07 -9.85
N LYS A 146 7.15 17.82 -9.92
CA LYS A 146 7.38 16.75 -8.94
C LYS A 146 8.50 15.78 -9.36
N ASN A 147 9.21 16.03 -10.47
CA ASN A 147 10.25 15.16 -11.04
C ASN A 147 11.49 14.91 -10.16
N GLY A 148 11.56 15.42 -8.93
CA GLY A 148 12.65 15.14 -7.99
C GLY A 148 12.76 13.67 -7.56
N LEU A 149 11.74 12.83 -7.83
CA LEU A 149 11.77 11.40 -7.54
C LEU A 149 12.42 10.62 -8.72
N ASP A 150 13.70 10.25 -8.55
CA ASP A 150 14.41 9.28 -9.41
C ASP A 150 13.86 7.86 -9.15
N ILE A 151 12.68 7.58 -9.71
CA ILE A 151 12.04 6.28 -9.55
C ILE A 151 12.48 5.35 -10.69
N LYS A 152 13.34 4.38 -10.36
CA LYS A 152 13.89 3.43 -11.33
C LYS A 152 12.95 2.27 -11.60
N GLU A 153 13.07 1.68 -12.78
CA GLU A 153 12.47 0.38 -13.06
C GLU A 153 13.02 -0.68 -12.09
N LYS A 154 12.16 -1.63 -11.70
CA LYS A 154 12.51 -2.69 -10.76
C LYS A 154 12.48 -4.03 -11.48
N TYR A 155 13.52 -4.84 -11.28
CA TYR A 155 13.61 -6.20 -11.84
C TYR A 155 12.70 -7.22 -11.12
N PHE A 156 11.94 -6.79 -10.10
CA PHE A 156 11.07 -7.61 -9.28
C PHE A 156 9.68 -7.00 -9.14
N LEU A 157 8.67 -7.86 -9.00
CA LEU A 157 7.31 -7.47 -8.63
C LEU A 157 7.01 -7.65 -7.13
N ASP A 158 7.87 -8.38 -6.41
CA ASP A 158 7.71 -8.62 -4.98
C ASP A 158 8.98 -8.19 -4.24
N PRO A 159 8.92 -7.14 -3.39
CA PRO A 159 10.08 -6.62 -2.66
C PRO A 159 10.82 -7.64 -1.80
N ILE A 160 10.16 -8.74 -1.42
CA ILE A 160 10.83 -9.81 -0.67
C ILE A 160 12.00 -10.42 -1.45
N VAL A 161 11.96 -10.37 -2.79
CA VAL A 161 13.05 -10.85 -3.64
C VAL A 161 14.32 -10.01 -3.43
N GLU A 162 14.18 -8.70 -3.38
CA GLU A 162 15.30 -7.79 -3.09
C GLU A 162 15.75 -7.97 -1.64
N PHE A 163 14.81 -8.00 -0.70
CA PHE A 163 15.13 -8.15 0.72
C PHE A 163 16.00 -9.39 1.01
N LEU A 164 15.63 -10.55 0.47
CA LEU A 164 16.40 -11.78 0.68
C LEU A 164 17.79 -11.69 0.02
N LYS A 165 17.87 -11.06 -1.16
CA LYS A 165 19.14 -10.84 -1.87
C LYS A 165 20.08 -9.92 -1.08
N SER A 166 19.57 -8.81 -0.55
CA SER A 166 20.38 -7.83 0.20
C SER A 166 20.85 -8.37 1.56
N ASN A 167 20.14 -9.33 2.15
CA ASN A 167 20.48 -9.90 3.46
C ASN A 167 21.21 -11.25 3.38
N ASN A 168 21.59 -11.71 2.18
CA ASN A 168 22.19 -13.04 1.96
C ASN A 168 21.37 -14.19 2.56
N GLU A 169 20.04 -14.04 2.61
CA GLU A 169 19.16 -15.02 3.25
C GLU A 169 18.66 -16.09 2.27
N PHE A 170 18.56 -17.32 2.77
CA PHE A 170 18.05 -18.45 2.00
C PHE A 170 16.52 -18.32 1.82
N LYS A 171 16.04 -18.44 0.58
CA LYS A 171 14.59 -18.37 0.25
C LYS A 171 13.73 -19.39 0.99
N GLY A 172 14.31 -20.45 1.55
CA GLY A 172 13.59 -21.43 2.38
C GLY A 172 12.34 -21.96 1.68
N TYR A 173 11.23 -21.95 2.41
CA TYR A 173 9.91 -22.37 1.92
C TYR A 173 9.21 -21.33 1.02
N TYR A 174 9.78 -20.13 0.87
CA TYR A 174 9.23 -19.09 -0.02
C TYR A 174 9.52 -19.42 -1.49
N LYS A 175 8.77 -20.38 -2.03
CA LYS A 175 8.87 -20.78 -3.44
C LYS A 175 8.12 -19.78 -4.33
N TYR A 176 8.85 -18.78 -4.78
CA TYR A 176 8.42 -17.84 -5.80
C TYR A 176 8.31 -18.54 -7.17
N LYS A 177 7.13 -18.54 -7.80
CA LYS A 177 6.98 -18.83 -9.23
C LYS A 177 7.05 -17.51 -10.00
N ARG A 178 8.05 -17.40 -10.88
CA ARG A 178 8.20 -16.28 -11.84
C ARG A 178 6.96 -16.18 -12.73
#